data_AF-A0A969MSJ8-F1
#
_entry.id   AF-A0A969MSJ8-F1
#
_cell.length_a   1.000
_cell.length_b   1.000
_cell.length_c   1.000
_cell.angle_alpha   90.00
_cell.angle_beta   90.00
_cell.angle_gamma   90.00
#
_symmetry.space_group_name_H-M   'P 1'
#
loop_
_entity.id
_entity.type
_entity.pdbx_description
1 polymer ?
#
loop_
_entity_poly.entity_id
_entity_poly.type
_entity_poly.pdbx_seq_one_letter_code
_entity_poly.pdbx_strand_id
1 'polypeptide(L)'
;SRGRQLIWELFPGAKDELTIYLFHYHQVNAENPGSLLEMYEDFFTILPEYRRCDLSQLKWRKPTFGYIPGHFSTSESDRQIAFDRLISIGDAASLQSPLVFTGFGSLVRNLSRLTDLLNTALRHDLLKAKHLNQIRAYQSNISVTWLFSKGMMVPTGRFLLPQKVNAMLNTFFGILADESPAVADSFIKDRGSWLDFNRMAIKAAWRNPSLLLWIWQLAGAKDLVRWVGSYLNFTVSALTSWLFRWVPDFARQIQPWLEPRYPAVWLWLLAKSYALTYGMGRPLAQAESVVEERSPLPAPTPSLESIAEITTKAKSDS
;
A
#
# COMPACT_ATOMS: atom_id res chain seq x y z
N SER A 1 -15.16 14.87 16.62
CA SER A 1 -14.99 13.73 15.68
C SER A 1 -16.04 12.62 15.80
N ARG A 2 -17.18 12.78 16.49
CA ARG A 2 -18.24 11.75 16.60
C ARG A 2 -17.72 10.32 16.94
N GLY A 3 -16.74 10.22 17.85
CA GLY A 3 -16.13 8.94 18.23
C GLY A 3 -15.10 8.37 17.24
N ARG A 4 -14.70 9.12 16.22
CA ARG A 4 -13.67 8.74 15.23
C ARG A 4 -12.31 9.36 15.57
N GLN A 5 -11.23 8.73 15.14
CA GLN A 5 -9.93 9.39 15.04
C GLN A 5 -9.75 9.89 13.61
N LEU A 6 -9.83 11.20 13.43
CA LEU A 6 -9.60 11.84 12.13
C LEU A 6 -8.10 12.02 11.89
N ILE A 7 -7.66 11.77 10.67
CA ILE A 7 -6.28 11.91 10.21
C ILE A 7 -6.29 12.82 8.99
N TRP A 8 -5.39 13.81 9.00
CA TRP A 8 -5.16 14.72 7.89
C TRP A 8 -3.90 14.33 7.13
N GLU A 9 -3.99 14.36 5.81
CA GLU A 9 -2.85 14.14 4.92
C GLU A 9 -2.85 15.22 3.83
N LEU A 10 -1.66 15.73 3.53
CA LEU A 10 -1.48 16.86 2.61
C LEU A 10 -0.41 16.53 1.58
N PHE A 11 -0.76 16.65 0.30
CA PHE A 11 0.17 16.45 -0.80
C PHE A 11 0.32 17.74 -1.61
N PRO A 12 1.56 18.18 -1.88
CA PRO A 12 1.79 19.31 -2.77
C PRO A 12 1.45 18.94 -4.21
N GLY A 13 0.73 19.83 -4.89
CA GLY A 13 0.48 19.80 -6.33
C GLY A 13 1.42 20.73 -7.09
N ALA A 14 1.05 21.07 -8.33
CA ALA A 14 1.79 22.04 -9.11
C ALA A 14 1.51 23.47 -8.62
N LYS A 15 2.56 24.29 -8.45
CA LYS A 15 2.46 25.68 -7.95
C LYS A 15 1.77 25.73 -6.57
N ASP A 16 0.64 26.42 -6.48
CA ASP A 16 -0.12 26.62 -5.24
C ASP A 16 -1.22 25.56 -5.04
N GLU A 17 -1.28 24.53 -5.88
CA GLU A 17 -2.26 23.47 -5.74
C GLU A 17 -1.90 22.54 -4.59
N LEU A 18 -2.91 22.14 -3.81
CA LEU A 18 -2.76 21.21 -2.70
C LEU A 18 -3.86 20.16 -2.79
N THR A 19 -3.49 18.91 -2.55
CA THR A 19 -4.46 17.84 -2.27
C THR A 19 -4.52 17.63 -0.77
N ILE A 20 -5.72 17.68 -0.21
CA ILE A 20 -5.95 17.56 1.23
C ILE A 20 -6.93 16.42 1.45
N TYR A 21 -6.52 15.41 2.20
CA TYR A 21 -7.37 14.33 2.63
C TYR A 21 -7.68 14.45 4.11
N LEU A 22 -8.95 14.22 4.45
CA LEU A 22 -9.37 13.83 5.77
C LEU A 22 -9.87 12.40 5.69
N PHE A 23 -9.30 11.51 6.50
CA PHE A 23 -9.73 10.11 6.54
C PHE A 23 -9.75 9.60 7.98
N HIS A 24 -10.38 8.44 8.18
CA HIS A 24 -10.25 7.67 9.40
C HIS A 24 -10.31 6.19 9.08
N TYR A 25 -9.78 5.36 9.97
CA TYR A 25 -10.02 3.93 9.92
C TYR A 25 -11.42 3.63 10.43
N HIS A 26 -12.18 2.90 9.63
CA HIS A 26 -13.54 2.49 9.98
C HIS A 26 -13.62 0.97 10.10
N GLN A 27 -14.24 0.50 11.18
CA GLN A 27 -14.57 -0.91 11.32
C GLN A 27 -15.85 -1.18 10.52
N VAL A 28 -15.81 -2.17 9.62
CA VAL A 28 -17.03 -2.65 8.96
C VAL A 28 -17.94 -3.28 10.02
N ASN A 29 -19.06 -2.61 10.32
CA ASN A 29 -20.01 -2.99 11.34
C ASN A 29 -21.42 -2.54 10.94
N ALA A 30 -22.43 -3.40 11.08
CA ALA A 30 -23.81 -3.09 10.73
C ALA A 30 -24.45 -2.01 11.63
N GLU A 31 -24.07 -1.95 12.91
CA GLU A 31 -24.57 -0.96 13.89
C GLU A 31 -23.95 0.43 13.66
N ASN A 32 -22.77 0.48 13.04
CA ASN A 32 -22.10 1.71 12.64
C ASN A 32 -21.54 1.53 11.23
N PRO A 33 -22.39 1.66 10.19
CA PRO A 33 -21.96 1.46 8.80
C PRO A 33 -20.99 2.55 8.32
N GLY A 34 -20.90 3.67 9.05
CA GLY A 34 -20.16 4.86 8.64
C GLY A 34 -20.91 5.65 7.56
N SER A 35 -20.54 6.92 7.39
CA SER A 35 -21.13 7.81 6.38
C SER A 35 -20.06 8.66 5.72
N LEU A 36 -19.90 8.48 4.39
CA LEU A 36 -19.03 9.34 3.60
C LEU A 36 -19.55 10.78 3.55
N LEU A 37 -20.87 10.96 3.57
CA LEU A 37 -21.47 12.29 3.59
C LEU A 37 -21.11 13.04 4.88
N GLU A 38 -21.26 12.40 6.05
CA GLU A 38 -20.87 13.01 7.33
C GLU A 38 -19.36 13.31 7.38
N MET A 39 -18.54 12.45 6.76
CA MET A 39 -17.10 12.68 6.67
C MET A 39 -16.79 13.89 5.77
N TYR A 40 -17.55 14.06 4.69
CA TYR A 40 -17.43 15.17 3.77
C TYR A 40 -17.84 16.49 4.43
N GLU A 41 -18.90 16.50 5.24
CA GLU A 41 -19.31 17.65 6.07
C GLU A 41 -18.26 18.01 7.13
N ASP A 42 -17.75 17.00 7.85
CA ASP A 42 -16.67 17.18 8.83
C ASP A 42 -15.42 17.78 8.17
N PHE A 43 -15.08 17.39 6.93
CA PHE A 43 -13.96 17.97 6.18
C PHE A 43 -14.09 19.48 6.06
N PHE A 44 -15.19 20.00 5.50
CA PHE A 44 -15.35 21.45 5.32
C PHE A 44 -15.51 22.21 6.63
N THR A 45 -16.10 21.57 7.64
CA THR A 45 -16.28 22.18 8.96
C THR A 45 -14.92 22.39 9.66
N ILE A 46 -14.01 21.42 9.54
CA ILE A 46 -12.75 21.40 10.31
C ILE A 46 -11.58 22.00 9.50
N LEU A 47 -11.63 21.97 8.17
CA LEU A 47 -10.54 22.45 7.32
C LEU A 47 -10.06 23.87 7.64
N PRO A 48 -10.93 24.87 7.92
CA PRO A 48 -10.48 26.23 8.24
C PRO A 48 -9.58 26.27 9.48
N GLU A 49 -9.91 25.48 10.50
CA GLU A 49 -9.12 25.36 11.73
C GLU A 49 -7.79 24.65 11.44
N TYR A 50 -7.85 23.53 10.71
CA TYR A 50 -6.68 22.72 10.41
C TYR A 50 -5.66 23.46 9.52
N ARG A 51 -6.10 24.08 8.42
CA ARG A 51 -5.23 24.79 7.47
C ARG A 51 -5.03 26.26 7.78
N ARG A 52 -5.78 26.81 8.76
CA ARG A 52 -5.81 28.25 9.06
C ARG A 52 -6.07 29.07 7.80
N CYS A 53 -7.09 28.66 7.04
CA CYS A 53 -7.43 29.25 5.76
C CYS A 53 -8.87 29.75 5.72
N ASP A 54 -9.12 30.76 4.89
CA ASP A 54 -10.47 31.17 4.53
C ASP A 54 -10.97 30.32 3.36
N LEU A 55 -12.06 29.58 3.57
CA LEU A 55 -12.67 28.73 2.54
C LEU A 55 -13.13 29.53 1.32
N SER A 56 -13.53 30.80 1.50
CA SER A 56 -14.00 31.66 0.41
C SER A 56 -12.90 31.98 -0.61
N GLN A 57 -11.63 31.90 -0.19
CA GLN A 57 -10.47 32.14 -1.04
C GLN A 57 -9.97 30.88 -1.75
N LEU A 58 -10.51 29.70 -1.40
CA LEU A 58 -10.08 28.44 -2.00
C LEU A 58 -10.81 28.16 -3.32
N LYS A 59 -10.04 27.76 -4.33
CA LYS A 59 -10.59 27.24 -5.58
C LYS A 59 -10.61 25.71 -5.55
N TRP A 60 -11.80 25.14 -5.37
CA TRP A 60 -12.00 23.69 -5.43
C TRP A 60 -11.80 23.16 -6.84
N ARG A 61 -10.85 22.24 -7.00
CA ARG A 61 -10.53 21.63 -8.29
C ARG A 61 -11.34 20.37 -8.56
N LYS A 62 -11.20 19.38 -7.68
CA LYS A 62 -11.80 18.07 -7.85
C LYS A 62 -12.21 17.50 -6.49
N PRO A 63 -13.50 17.29 -6.23
CA PRO A 63 -13.92 16.56 -5.05
C PRO A 63 -13.64 15.06 -5.24
N THR A 64 -13.07 14.41 -4.24
CA THR A 64 -12.87 12.95 -4.21
C THR A 64 -13.17 12.42 -2.83
N PHE A 65 -13.98 11.37 -2.76
CA PHE A 65 -14.31 10.65 -1.54
C PHE A 65 -14.59 9.19 -1.90
N GLY A 66 -14.39 8.28 -0.95
CA GLY A 66 -14.59 6.87 -1.19
C GLY A 66 -14.04 6.01 -0.07
N TYR A 67 -14.18 4.71 -0.26
CA TYR A 67 -13.62 3.71 0.64
C TYR A 67 -12.33 3.15 0.05
N ILE A 68 -11.30 3.06 0.89
CA ILE A 68 -10.06 2.34 0.57
C ILE A 68 -10.09 1.05 1.40
N PRO A 69 -9.96 -0.14 0.79
CA PRO A 69 -9.93 -1.39 1.54
C PRO A 69 -8.81 -1.39 2.58
N GLY A 70 -9.16 -1.46 3.86
CA GLY A 70 -8.19 -1.54 4.97
C GLY A 70 -7.81 -2.98 5.35
N HIS A 71 -7.83 -3.92 4.41
CA HIS A 71 -7.55 -5.33 4.69
C HIS A 71 -6.06 -5.55 4.96
N PHE A 72 -5.76 -6.41 5.93
CA PHE A 72 -4.40 -6.85 6.21
C PHE A 72 -4.32 -8.37 6.05
N SER A 73 -3.33 -8.82 5.30
CA SER A 73 -3.07 -10.26 5.11
C SER A 73 -1.99 -10.71 6.09
N THR A 74 -2.26 -11.77 6.86
CA THR A 74 -1.25 -12.35 7.77
C THR A 74 -0.29 -13.31 7.06
N SER A 75 -0.69 -13.85 5.92
CA SER A 75 0.08 -14.79 5.11
C SER A 75 -0.20 -14.63 3.61
N GLU A 76 0.61 -15.29 2.78
CA GLU A 76 0.41 -15.33 1.32
C GLU A 76 -0.93 -15.95 0.93
N SER A 77 -1.46 -16.89 1.71
CA SER A 77 -2.70 -17.63 1.40
C SER A 77 -3.97 -17.01 2.00
N ASP A 78 -3.85 -15.95 2.79
CA ASP A 78 -4.96 -15.36 3.55
C ASP A 78 -6.08 -14.77 2.66
N ARG A 79 -5.80 -14.56 1.38
CA ARG A 79 -6.76 -14.05 0.41
C ARG A 79 -6.67 -14.80 -0.91
N GLN A 80 -7.79 -15.26 -1.42
CA GLN A 80 -7.90 -15.71 -2.80
C GLN A 80 -8.06 -14.49 -3.71
N ILE A 81 -7.12 -14.29 -4.64
CA ILE A 81 -7.13 -13.14 -5.55
C ILE A 81 -7.32 -13.53 -7.01
N ALA A 82 -7.37 -14.83 -7.30
CA ALA A 82 -7.52 -15.34 -8.65
C ALA A 82 -8.40 -16.59 -8.72
N PHE A 83 -9.06 -16.72 -9.88
CA PHE A 83 -9.81 -17.88 -10.34
C PHE A 83 -9.25 -18.30 -11.71
N ASP A 84 -9.83 -19.33 -12.33
CA ASP A 84 -9.48 -19.66 -13.71
C ASP A 84 -9.77 -18.44 -14.61
N ARG A 85 -8.72 -17.97 -15.29
CA ARG A 85 -8.73 -16.85 -16.25
C ARG A 85 -9.12 -15.49 -15.67
N LEU A 86 -9.11 -15.33 -14.33
CA LEU A 86 -9.41 -14.07 -13.66
C LEU A 86 -8.38 -13.81 -12.55
N ILE A 87 -7.79 -12.62 -12.54
CA ILE A 87 -6.90 -12.15 -11.47
C ILE A 87 -7.28 -10.74 -11.04
N SER A 88 -7.30 -10.51 -9.74
CA SER A 88 -7.47 -9.18 -9.14
C SER A 88 -6.11 -8.55 -8.85
N ILE A 89 -6.00 -7.25 -9.08
CA ILE A 89 -4.81 -6.42 -8.84
C ILE A 89 -5.20 -5.11 -8.14
N GLY A 90 -4.21 -4.41 -7.58
CA GLY A 90 -4.45 -3.14 -6.88
C GLY A 90 -5.45 -3.27 -5.73
N ASP A 91 -6.34 -2.28 -5.59
CA ASP A 91 -7.33 -2.23 -4.50
C ASP A 91 -8.30 -3.43 -4.53
N ALA A 92 -8.62 -3.95 -5.72
CA ALA A 92 -9.47 -5.14 -5.87
C ALA A 92 -8.83 -6.39 -5.26
N ALA A 93 -7.50 -6.49 -5.30
CA ALA A 93 -6.77 -7.56 -4.61
C ALA A 93 -6.63 -7.29 -3.10
N SER A 94 -6.70 -6.02 -2.68
CA SER A 94 -6.55 -5.59 -1.28
C SER A 94 -5.29 -6.15 -0.60
N LEU A 95 -4.17 -6.13 -1.33
CA LEU A 95 -2.84 -6.58 -0.87
C LEU A 95 -1.90 -5.40 -0.58
N GLN A 96 -2.44 -4.21 -0.35
CA GLN A 96 -1.67 -3.00 -0.04
C GLN A 96 -1.03 -3.00 1.33
N SER A 97 -0.09 -2.07 1.50
CA SER A 97 0.52 -1.81 2.80
C SER A 97 -0.47 -1.18 3.76
N PRO A 98 -0.55 -1.70 5.00
CA PRO A 98 -1.37 -1.12 6.05
C PRO A 98 -0.83 0.24 6.50
N LEU A 99 0.42 0.58 6.18
CA LEU A 99 1.11 1.77 6.69
C LEU A 99 1.07 2.98 5.75
N VAL A 100 1.17 2.78 4.43
CA VAL A 100 1.25 3.88 3.44
C VAL A 100 -0.06 4.12 2.68
N PHE A 101 -1.14 3.53 3.20
CA PHE A 101 -2.55 3.88 2.96
C PHE A 101 -3.03 3.89 1.50
N THR A 102 -2.26 3.32 0.57
CA THR A 102 -2.57 3.38 -0.86
C THR A 102 -2.27 2.05 -1.58
N GLY A 103 -3.28 1.46 -2.22
CA GLY A 103 -3.06 0.32 -3.09
C GLY A 103 -2.48 0.68 -4.45
N PHE A 104 -2.65 1.93 -4.91
CA PHE A 104 -1.91 2.43 -6.06
C PHE A 104 -0.39 2.46 -5.82
N GLY A 105 0.07 3.00 -4.69
CA GLY A 105 1.49 3.04 -4.37
C GLY A 105 2.10 1.64 -4.25
N SER A 106 1.38 0.70 -3.64
CA SER A 106 1.77 -0.72 -3.62
C SER A 106 1.84 -1.32 -5.03
N LEU A 107 0.84 -1.07 -5.87
CA LEU A 107 0.79 -1.57 -7.24
C LEU A 107 1.98 -1.05 -8.05
N VAL A 108 2.27 0.26 -8.03
CA VAL A 108 3.40 0.87 -8.74
C VAL A 108 4.73 0.25 -8.31
N ARG A 109 4.95 0.08 -7.00
CA ARG A 109 6.17 -0.53 -6.47
C ARG A 109 6.34 -1.99 -6.89
N ASN A 110 5.25 -2.69 -7.14
CA ASN A 110 5.23 -4.10 -7.51
C ASN A 110 5.00 -4.33 -9.01
N LEU A 111 4.82 -3.28 -9.80
CA LEU A 111 4.37 -3.35 -11.19
C LEU A 111 5.30 -4.20 -12.06
N SER A 112 6.61 -4.05 -11.88
CA SER A 112 7.62 -4.81 -12.63
C SER A 112 7.45 -6.32 -12.41
N ARG A 113 7.46 -6.79 -11.15
CA ARG A 113 7.30 -8.23 -10.85
C ARG A 113 5.93 -8.78 -11.25
N LEU A 114 4.86 -8.01 -11.06
CA LEU A 114 3.51 -8.44 -11.41
C LEU A 114 3.37 -8.60 -12.93
N THR A 115 3.93 -7.66 -13.70
CA THR A 115 3.92 -7.70 -15.16
C THR A 115 4.75 -8.87 -15.68
N ASP A 116 5.92 -9.13 -15.11
CA ASP A 116 6.78 -10.24 -15.54
C ASP A 116 6.13 -11.62 -15.28
N LEU A 117 5.56 -11.80 -14.08
CA LEU A 117 4.82 -13.01 -13.74
C LEU A 117 3.57 -13.20 -14.62
N LEU A 118 2.82 -12.11 -14.87
CA LEU A 118 1.64 -12.15 -15.74
C LEU A 118 2.01 -12.42 -17.20
N ASN A 119 3.07 -11.80 -17.70
CA ASN A 119 3.60 -12.05 -19.04
C ASN A 119 4.00 -13.52 -19.20
N THR A 120 4.71 -14.08 -18.23
CA THR A 120 5.06 -15.52 -18.22
C THR A 120 3.79 -16.38 -18.23
N ALA A 121 2.80 -16.07 -17.39
CA ALA A 121 1.57 -16.84 -17.33
C ALA A 121 0.76 -16.80 -18.65
N LEU A 122 0.69 -15.64 -19.29
CA LEU A 122 0.00 -15.46 -20.57
C LEU A 122 0.70 -16.18 -21.73
N ARG A 123 2.04 -16.08 -21.81
CA ARG A 123 2.83 -16.72 -22.89
C ARG A 123 2.71 -18.24 -22.90
N HIS A 124 2.49 -18.85 -21.75
CA HIS A 124 2.48 -20.30 -21.58
C HIS A 124 1.09 -20.87 -21.21
N ASP A 125 0.01 -20.09 -21.41
CA ASP A 125 -1.38 -20.44 -21.08
C ASP A 125 -1.56 -20.99 -19.64
N LEU A 126 -0.81 -20.43 -18.68
CA LEU A 126 -0.89 -20.78 -17.27
C LEU A 126 -2.02 -19.99 -16.59
N LEU A 127 -3.25 -20.13 -17.10
CA LEU A 127 -4.39 -19.31 -16.71
C LEU A 127 -5.33 -19.95 -15.68
N LYS A 128 -4.89 -21.04 -15.03
CA LYS A 128 -5.64 -21.68 -13.93
C LYS A 128 -5.42 -20.93 -12.62
N ALA A 129 -6.39 -21.02 -11.70
CA ALA A 129 -6.35 -20.37 -10.40
C ALA A 129 -5.04 -20.64 -9.62
N LYS A 130 -4.50 -21.87 -9.68
CA LYS A 130 -3.24 -22.24 -9.01
C LYS A 130 -2.00 -21.50 -9.52
N HIS A 131 -2.01 -21.07 -10.78
CA HIS A 131 -0.91 -20.32 -11.39
C HIS A 131 -1.11 -18.82 -11.14
N LEU A 132 -2.32 -18.32 -11.41
CA LEU A 132 -2.65 -16.91 -11.26
C LEU A 132 -2.57 -16.43 -9.80
N ASN A 133 -2.89 -17.29 -8.82
CA ASN A 133 -2.73 -16.95 -7.40
C ASN A 133 -1.27 -16.76 -6.97
N GLN A 134 -0.27 -17.07 -7.81
CA GLN A 134 1.15 -16.79 -7.53
C GLN A 134 1.55 -15.34 -7.87
N ILE A 135 0.73 -14.66 -8.68
CA ILE A 135 0.97 -13.29 -9.15
C ILE A 135 0.42 -12.31 -8.10
N ARG A 136 1.18 -12.06 -7.04
CA ARG A 136 0.70 -11.28 -5.88
C ARG A 136 1.64 -10.13 -5.53
N ALA A 137 1.05 -9.04 -5.06
CA ALA A 137 1.77 -7.90 -4.48
C ALA A 137 2.09 -8.08 -2.97
N TYR A 138 1.75 -9.23 -2.38
CA TYR A 138 2.01 -9.51 -0.97
C TYR A 138 3.52 -9.41 -0.66
N GLN A 139 3.84 -8.89 0.53
CA GLN A 139 5.18 -8.83 1.09
C GLN A 139 5.12 -9.10 2.60
N SER A 140 5.96 -10.00 3.10
CA SER A 140 5.98 -10.39 4.51
C SER A 140 6.45 -9.25 5.42
N ASN A 141 7.40 -8.43 4.96
CA ASN A 141 7.93 -7.27 5.70
C ASN A 141 6.86 -6.19 5.97
N ILE A 142 5.83 -6.12 5.12
CA ILE A 142 4.66 -5.27 5.28
C ILE A 142 3.64 -5.91 6.21
N SER A 143 3.45 -7.22 6.08
CA SER A 143 2.40 -7.96 6.81
C SER A 143 2.52 -7.89 8.33
N VAL A 144 3.68 -7.51 8.88
CA VAL A 144 3.90 -7.34 10.32
C VAL A 144 3.45 -5.97 10.85
N THR A 145 3.29 -4.97 9.97
CA THR A 145 2.93 -3.60 10.36
C THR A 145 1.41 -3.38 10.45
N TRP A 146 0.58 -4.40 10.17
CA TRP A 146 -0.89 -4.27 10.20
C TRP A 146 -1.47 -3.83 11.55
N LEU A 147 -0.77 -4.14 12.64
CA LEU A 147 -1.18 -3.74 13.98
C LEU A 147 -1.21 -2.22 14.15
N PHE A 148 -0.41 -1.48 13.36
CA PHE A 148 -0.47 -0.02 13.33
C PHE A 148 -1.83 0.48 12.85
N SER A 149 -2.40 -0.07 11.77
CA SER A 149 -3.74 0.34 11.28
C SER A 149 -4.83 0.06 12.31
N LYS A 150 -4.72 -1.05 13.05
CA LYS A 150 -5.62 -1.33 14.18
C LYS A 150 -5.46 -0.30 15.30
N GLY A 151 -4.23 0.08 15.63
CA GLY A 151 -3.95 1.12 16.62
C GLY A 151 -4.50 2.50 16.23
N MET A 152 -4.63 2.78 14.94
CA MET A 152 -5.19 4.03 14.41
C MET A 152 -6.72 4.03 14.28
N MET A 153 -7.39 2.91 14.57
CA MET A 153 -8.84 2.76 14.46
C MET A 153 -9.51 2.92 15.82
N VAL A 154 -10.66 3.58 15.84
CA VAL A 154 -11.57 3.55 16.99
C VAL A 154 -12.63 2.47 16.75
N PRO A 155 -12.67 1.37 17.53
CA PRO A 155 -13.68 0.33 17.35
C PRO A 155 -15.09 0.83 17.62
N THR A 156 -16.08 0.25 16.94
CA THR A 156 -17.50 0.55 17.18
C THR A 156 -17.85 0.29 18.65
N GLY A 157 -18.58 1.23 19.27
CA GLY A 157 -19.00 1.13 20.67
C GLY A 157 -17.90 1.38 21.70
N ARG A 158 -16.69 1.76 21.28
CA ARG A 158 -15.61 2.16 22.19
C ARG A 158 -15.35 3.65 22.14
N PHE A 159 -15.01 4.21 23.29
CA PHE A 159 -14.47 5.56 23.39
C PHE A 159 -12.97 5.49 23.67
N LEU A 160 -12.18 6.13 22.82
CA LEU A 160 -10.74 6.29 23.01
C LEU A 160 -10.44 7.77 23.16
N LEU A 161 -9.63 8.12 24.17
CA LEU A 161 -9.11 9.48 24.30
C LEU A 161 -8.26 9.80 23.06
N PRO A 162 -8.56 10.88 22.30
CA PRO A 162 -7.84 11.22 21.06
C PRO A 162 -6.32 11.32 21.24
N GLN A 163 -5.89 11.73 22.43
CA GLN A 163 -4.48 11.82 22.80
C GLN A 163 -3.74 10.48 22.69
N LYS A 164 -4.42 9.34 22.86
CA LYS A 164 -3.78 8.02 22.76
C LYS A 164 -3.31 7.72 21.34
N VAL A 165 -4.17 7.90 20.34
CA VAL A 165 -3.78 7.65 18.95
C VAL A 165 -2.75 8.67 18.49
N ASN A 166 -2.92 9.94 18.87
CA ASN A 166 -1.93 10.98 18.59
C ASN A 166 -0.58 10.66 19.24
N ALA A 167 -0.53 10.17 20.47
CA ALA A 167 0.72 9.80 21.14
C ALA A 167 1.40 8.60 20.46
N MET A 168 0.63 7.61 20.01
CA MET A 168 1.16 6.48 19.23
C MET A 168 1.77 6.96 17.90
N LEU A 169 1.03 7.78 17.15
CA LEU A 169 1.49 8.37 15.90
C LEU A 169 2.72 9.26 16.10
N ASN A 170 2.71 10.14 17.10
CA ASN A 170 3.85 11.01 17.43
C ASN A 170 5.10 10.21 17.80
N THR A 171 4.93 9.10 18.53
CA THR A 171 6.08 8.23 18.86
C THR A 171 6.63 7.59 17.59
N PHE A 172 5.76 7.05 16.74
CA PHE A 172 6.16 6.41 15.49
C PHE A 172 6.84 7.40 14.52
N PHE A 173 6.20 8.54 14.22
CA PHE A 173 6.79 9.58 13.36
C PHE A 173 8.04 10.21 13.97
N GLY A 174 8.09 10.37 15.29
CA GLY A 174 9.29 10.84 15.99
C GLY A 174 10.47 9.87 15.82
N ILE A 175 10.23 8.56 15.86
CA ILE A 175 11.27 7.56 15.59
C ILE A 175 11.73 7.64 14.14
N LEU A 176 10.79 7.74 13.18
CA LEU A 176 11.16 7.90 11.76
C LEU A 176 11.93 9.20 11.49
N ALA A 177 11.62 10.28 12.19
CA ALA A 177 12.33 11.55 12.08
C ALA A 177 13.75 11.49 12.64
N ASP A 178 13.97 10.69 13.68
CA ASP A 178 15.31 10.46 14.27
C ASP A 178 16.14 9.44 13.49
N GLU A 179 15.54 8.74 12.53
CA GLU A 179 16.22 7.82 11.63
C GLU A 179 16.93 8.56 10.49
N SER A 180 17.92 7.92 9.87
CA SER A 180 18.56 8.53 8.70
C SER A 180 17.57 8.64 7.53
N PRO A 181 17.72 9.62 6.63
CA PRO A 181 16.81 9.78 5.49
C PRO A 181 16.66 8.51 4.65
N ALA A 182 17.73 7.71 4.51
CA ALA A 182 17.70 6.45 3.78
C ALA A 182 16.84 5.36 4.46
N VAL A 183 16.88 5.28 5.80
CA VAL A 183 16.07 4.31 6.57
C VAL A 183 14.60 4.73 6.56
N ALA A 184 14.32 6.02 6.75
CA ALA A 184 12.96 6.56 6.68
C ALA A 184 12.35 6.35 5.28
N ASP A 185 13.09 6.68 4.22
CA ASP A 185 12.67 6.46 2.82
C ASP A 185 12.38 4.97 2.54
N SER A 186 13.28 4.09 3.00
CA SER A 186 13.10 2.65 2.86
C SER A 186 11.85 2.17 3.58
N PHE A 187 11.59 2.65 4.80
CA PHE A 187 10.41 2.24 5.55
C PHE A 187 9.11 2.69 4.89
N ILE A 188 9.02 3.96 4.50
CA ILE A 188 7.83 4.53 3.83
C ILE A 188 7.56 3.86 2.47
N LYS A 189 8.61 3.41 1.76
CA LYS A 189 8.47 2.68 0.49
C LYS A 189 8.24 1.16 0.67
N ASP A 190 7.96 0.70 1.89
CA ASP A 190 7.84 -0.70 2.28
C ASP A 190 9.06 -1.58 1.92
N ARG A 191 10.24 -0.97 2.00
CA ARG A 191 11.54 -1.61 1.77
C ARG A 191 12.30 -1.90 3.07
N GLY A 192 11.69 -1.65 4.22
CA GLY A 192 12.29 -1.95 5.53
C GLY A 192 12.66 -3.42 5.65
N SER A 193 13.89 -3.68 6.10
CA SER A 193 14.39 -5.02 6.37
C SER A 193 13.94 -5.54 7.73
N TRP A 194 14.19 -6.82 8.00
CA TRP A 194 13.92 -7.42 9.30
C TRP A 194 14.73 -6.75 10.43
N LEU A 195 15.98 -6.37 10.15
CA LEU A 195 16.82 -5.65 11.12
C LEU A 195 16.28 -4.24 11.40
N ASP A 196 15.88 -3.52 10.36
CA ASP A 196 15.31 -2.18 10.50
C ASP A 196 14.03 -2.23 11.35
N PHE A 197 13.14 -3.18 11.05
CA PHE A 197 11.90 -3.38 11.79
C PHE A 197 12.16 -3.63 13.28
N ASN A 198 13.04 -4.58 13.62
CA ASN A 198 13.35 -4.91 15.02
C ASN A 198 14.00 -3.74 15.76
N ARG A 199 14.95 -3.06 15.12
CA ARG A 199 15.57 -1.85 15.66
C ARG A 199 14.53 -0.78 15.96
N MET A 200 13.62 -0.49 15.02
CA MET A 200 12.57 0.50 15.23
C MET A 200 11.57 0.09 16.31
N ALA A 201 11.17 -1.18 16.35
CA ALA A 201 10.27 -1.71 17.36
C ALA A 201 10.88 -1.60 18.77
N ILE A 202 12.17 -1.94 18.92
CA ILE A 202 12.91 -1.78 20.18
C ILE A 202 12.97 -0.30 20.57
N LYS A 203 13.41 0.58 19.67
CA LYS A 203 13.43 2.03 19.91
C LYS A 203 12.06 2.56 20.35
N ALA A 204 10.98 2.08 19.73
CA ALA A 204 9.62 2.46 20.10
C ALA A 204 9.25 2.03 21.52
N ALA A 205 9.53 0.78 21.88
CA ALA A 205 9.28 0.26 23.22
C ALA A 205 10.09 1.02 24.29
N TRP A 206 11.32 1.40 24.01
CA TRP A 206 12.14 2.20 24.93
C TRP A 206 11.66 3.64 25.06
N ARG A 207 11.30 4.30 23.95
CA ARG A 207 10.87 5.70 23.95
C ARG A 207 9.51 5.89 24.61
N ASN A 208 8.60 4.93 24.45
CA ASN A 208 7.28 4.97 25.04
C ASN A 208 6.83 3.56 25.46
N PRO A 209 7.22 3.10 26.66
CA PRO A 209 6.84 1.78 27.17
C PRO A 209 5.33 1.57 27.28
N SER A 210 4.58 2.65 27.52
CA SER A 210 3.11 2.63 27.58
C SER A 210 2.46 2.19 26.27
N LEU A 211 3.16 2.28 25.13
CA LEU A 211 2.67 1.78 23.84
C LEU A 211 2.28 0.31 23.92
N LEU A 212 3.04 -0.53 24.61
CA LEU A 212 2.78 -1.96 24.69
C LEU A 212 1.42 -2.24 25.37
N LEU A 213 1.14 -1.51 26.45
CA LEU A 213 -0.13 -1.58 27.16
C LEU A 213 -1.28 -1.06 26.29
N TRP A 214 -1.09 0.04 25.56
CA TRP A 214 -2.11 0.59 24.68
C TRP A 214 -2.42 -0.33 23.51
N ILE A 215 -1.40 -0.91 22.88
CA ILE A 215 -1.55 -1.92 21.84
C ILE A 215 -2.36 -3.10 22.39
N TRP A 216 -2.05 -3.59 23.59
CA TRP A 216 -2.83 -4.64 24.23
C TRP A 216 -4.31 -4.26 24.44
N GLN A 217 -4.58 -3.05 24.96
CA GLN A 217 -5.95 -2.57 25.19
C GLN A 217 -6.76 -2.43 23.89
N LEU A 218 -6.10 -2.02 22.79
CA LEU A 218 -6.72 -1.76 21.50
C LEU A 218 -6.93 -3.04 20.69
N ALA A 219 -5.88 -3.87 20.55
CA ALA A 219 -5.90 -5.07 19.75
C ALA A 219 -6.50 -6.27 20.50
N GLY A 220 -6.23 -6.38 21.80
CA GLY A 220 -6.57 -7.54 22.61
C GLY A 220 -5.72 -8.78 22.30
N ALA A 221 -5.91 -9.83 23.10
CA ALA A 221 -5.10 -11.05 23.04
C ALA A 221 -5.15 -11.75 21.67
N LYS A 222 -6.34 -11.82 21.05
CA LYS A 222 -6.53 -12.51 19.76
C LYS A 222 -5.69 -11.90 18.64
N ASP A 223 -5.74 -10.57 18.49
CA ASP A 223 -5.00 -9.89 17.43
C ASP A 223 -3.49 -9.87 17.71
N LEU A 224 -3.07 -9.88 18.99
CA LEU A 224 -1.66 -10.04 19.34
C LEU A 224 -1.10 -11.42 18.98
N VAL A 225 -1.85 -12.50 19.22
CA VAL A 225 -1.45 -13.86 18.78
C VAL A 225 -1.33 -13.91 17.25
N ARG A 226 -2.27 -13.29 16.53
CA ARG A 226 -2.18 -13.18 15.06
C ARG A 226 -0.96 -12.38 14.62
N TRP A 227 -0.63 -11.30 15.33
CA TRP A 227 0.54 -10.47 15.04
C TRP A 227 1.84 -11.24 15.25
N VAL A 228 1.94 -12.06 16.30
CA VAL A 228 3.07 -12.98 16.50
C VAL A 228 3.20 -13.92 15.29
N GLY A 229 2.10 -14.43 14.75
CA GLY A 229 2.09 -15.19 13.50
C GLY A 229 2.70 -14.42 12.31
N SER A 230 2.28 -13.16 12.09
CA SER A 230 2.88 -12.30 11.06
C SER A 230 4.38 -12.07 11.28
N TYR A 231 4.80 -11.85 12.54
CA TYR A 231 6.21 -11.64 12.88
C TYR A 231 7.06 -12.89 12.65
N LEU A 232 6.57 -14.08 13.01
CA LEU A 232 7.24 -15.35 12.74
C LEU A 232 7.34 -15.59 11.23
N ASN A 233 6.26 -15.36 10.47
CA ASN A 233 6.27 -15.48 9.02
C ASN A 233 7.31 -14.54 8.38
N PHE A 234 7.39 -13.29 8.85
CA PHE A 234 8.40 -12.35 8.39
C PHE A 234 9.82 -12.81 8.75
N THR A 235 10.03 -13.35 9.95
CA THR A 235 11.33 -13.86 10.40
C THR A 235 11.78 -15.05 9.55
N VAL A 236 10.89 -16.00 9.27
CA VAL A 236 11.16 -17.12 8.36
C VAL A 236 11.44 -16.62 6.94
N SER A 237 10.66 -15.66 6.44
CA SER A 237 10.88 -15.06 5.12
C SER A 237 12.24 -14.35 5.03
N ALA A 238 12.67 -13.68 6.10
CA ALA A 238 13.98 -13.06 6.18
C ALA A 238 15.12 -14.08 6.19
N LEU A 239 14.97 -15.15 6.97
CA LEU A 239 15.95 -16.24 7.02
C LEU A 239 16.05 -16.97 5.67
N THR A 240 14.92 -17.29 5.05
CA THR A 240 14.89 -17.94 3.72
C THR A 240 15.50 -17.04 2.65
N SER A 241 15.19 -15.74 2.63
CA SER A 241 15.85 -14.78 1.73
C SER A 241 17.37 -14.71 1.92
N TRP A 242 17.83 -14.80 3.17
CA TRP A 242 19.26 -14.85 3.46
C TRP A 242 19.91 -16.15 2.98
N LEU A 243 19.32 -17.31 3.29
CA LEU A 243 19.83 -18.63 2.90
C LEU A 243 19.81 -18.85 1.38
N PHE A 244 18.75 -18.40 0.71
CA PHE A 244 18.49 -18.63 -0.70
C PHE A 244 18.75 -17.38 -1.56
N ARG A 245 19.64 -16.50 -1.12
CA ARG A 245 19.98 -15.26 -1.84
C ARG A 245 20.48 -15.48 -3.27
N TRP A 246 21.05 -16.65 -3.54
CA TRP A 246 21.56 -17.06 -4.85
C TRP A 246 20.46 -17.51 -5.83
N VAL A 247 19.26 -17.84 -5.34
CA VAL A 247 18.17 -18.40 -6.17
C VAL A 247 17.73 -17.45 -7.29
N PRO A 248 17.57 -16.13 -7.09
CA PRO A 248 17.18 -15.22 -8.18
C PRO A 248 18.19 -15.14 -9.34
N ASP A 249 19.49 -15.24 -9.05
CA ASP A 249 20.53 -15.21 -10.08
C ASP A 249 20.60 -16.57 -10.78
N PHE A 250 20.52 -17.66 -10.03
CA PHE A 250 20.44 -19.01 -10.58
C PHE A 250 19.20 -19.20 -11.47
N ALA A 251 18.03 -18.70 -11.05
CA ALA A 251 16.80 -18.75 -11.83
C ALA A 251 16.98 -18.10 -13.21
N ARG A 252 17.63 -16.94 -13.27
CA ARG A 252 17.95 -16.26 -14.56
C ARG A 252 18.89 -17.08 -15.44
N GLN A 253 19.89 -17.75 -14.85
CA GLN A 253 20.81 -18.60 -15.60
C GLN A 253 20.11 -19.80 -16.24
N ILE A 254 19.17 -20.43 -15.53
CA ILE A 254 18.46 -21.62 -16.03
C ILE A 254 17.20 -21.29 -16.84
N GLN A 255 16.77 -20.03 -16.87
CA GLN A 255 15.56 -19.59 -17.57
C GLN A 255 15.49 -20.07 -19.03
N PRO A 256 16.53 -19.93 -19.88
CA PRO A 256 16.45 -20.32 -21.29
C PRO A 256 16.16 -21.82 -21.49
N TRP A 257 16.50 -22.64 -20.49
CA TRP A 257 16.26 -24.07 -20.52
C TRP A 257 14.94 -24.47 -19.84
N LEU A 258 14.64 -23.88 -18.69
CA LEU A 258 13.52 -24.26 -17.82
C LEU A 258 12.18 -23.70 -18.30
N GLU A 259 12.14 -22.43 -18.72
CA GLU A 259 10.90 -21.75 -19.14
C GLU A 259 10.22 -22.47 -20.32
N PRO A 260 10.93 -22.83 -21.41
CA PRO A 260 10.27 -23.50 -22.55
C PRO A 260 9.84 -24.94 -22.27
N ARG A 261 10.53 -25.65 -21.36
CA ARG A 261 10.29 -27.08 -21.09
C ARG A 261 9.27 -27.31 -19.98
N TYR A 262 9.33 -26.50 -18.91
CA TYR A 262 8.54 -26.65 -17.71
C TYR A 262 8.00 -25.29 -17.23
N PRO A 263 7.11 -24.64 -18.01
CA PRO A 263 6.70 -23.26 -17.76
C PRO A 263 6.00 -23.06 -16.42
N ALA A 264 5.24 -24.06 -15.93
CA ALA A 264 4.60 -23.99 -14.62
C ALA A 264 5.64 -24.00 -13.47
N VAL A 265 6.71 -24.77 -13.61
CA VAL A 265 7.83 -24.81 -12.64
C VAL A 265 8.61 -23.50 -12.71
N TRP A 266 8.84 -22.97 -13.91
CA TRP A 266 9.45 -21.67 -14.11
C TRP A 266 8.65 -20.55 -13.44
N LEU A 267 7.33 -20.46 -13.67
CA LEU A 267 6.48 -19.46 -13.04
C LEU A 267 6.56 -19.52 -11.51
N TRP A 268 6.58 -20.73 -10.94
CA TRP A 268 6.75 -20.93 -9.51
C TRP A 268 8.12 -20.45 -9.02
N LEU A 269 9.20 -20.81 -9.71
CA LEU A 269 10.56 -20.40 -9.35
C LEU A 269 10.73 -18.88 -9.46
N LEU A 270 10.14 -18.27 -10.49
CA LEU A 270 10.12 -16.83 -10.70
C LEU A 270 9.37 -16.12 -9.58
N ALA A 271 8.18 -16.62 -9.20
CA ALA A 271 7.41 -16.08 -8.08
C ALA A 271 8.19 -16.17 -6.75
N LYS A 272 8.88 -17.29 -6.50
CA LYS A 272 9.72 -17.45 -5.30
C LYS A 272 10.96 -16.56 -5.33
N SER A 273 11.60 -16.38 -6.49
CA SER A 273 12.68 -15.40 -6.67
C SER A 273 12.25 -13.98 -6.33
N TYR A 274 11.02 -13.60 -6.72
CA TYR A 274 10.44 -12.31 -6.34
C TYR A 274 10.08 -12.21 -4.85
N ALA A 275 9.61 -13.28 -4.22
CA ALA A 275 9.35 -13.30 -2.78
C ALA A 275 10.64 -13.08 -1.97
N LEU A 276 11.76 -13.68 -2.39
CA LEU A 276 13.07 -13.52 -1.73
C LEU A 276 13.66 -12.11 -1.89
N THR A 277 13.20 -11.34 -2.88
CA THR A 277 13.73 -10.01 -3.26
C THR A 277 12.76 -8.89 -2.87
N TYR A 278 11.68 -8.72 -3.63
CA TYR A 278 10.62 -7.74 -3.34
C TYR A 278 10.00 -7.95 -1.95
N GLY A 279 9.76 -9.21 -1.55
CA GLY A 279 9.22 -9.53 -0.21
C GLY A 279 10.10 -9.07 0.96
N MET A 280 11.36 -8.74 0.67
CA MET A 280 12.36 -8.26 1.62
C MET A 280 12.84 -6.83 1.34
N GLY A 281 12.09 -6.07 0.53
CA GLY A 281 12.40 -4.67 0.23
C GLY A 281 13.57 -4.46 -0.74
N ARG A 282 14.02 -5.52 -1.42
CA ARG A 282 15.16 -5.51 -2.35
C ARG A 282 14.68 -5.82 -3.76
N PRO A 283 13.98 -4.90 -4.44
CA PRO A 283 13.53 -5.16 -5.80
C PRO A 283 14.73 -5.48 -6.70
N LEU A 284 14.61 -6.51 -7.54
CA LEU A 284 15.61 -6.79 -8.56
C LEU A 284 15.70 -5.58 -9.48
N ALA A 285 16.93 -5.08 -9.70
CA ALA A 285 17.19 -4.14 -10.78
C ALA A 285 16.74 -4.80 -12.09
N GLN A 286 15.99 -4.07 -12.92
CA GLN A 286 15.56 -4.58 -14.20
C GLN A 286 16.78 -5.07 -14.97
N ALA A 287 16.71 -6.28 -15.55
CA ALA A 287 17.42 -6.47 -16.80
C ALA A 287 16.76 -5.50 -17.78
N GLU A 288 17.44 -4.43 -18.16
CA GLU A 288 16.95 -3.39 -19.08
C GLU A 288 16.55 -3.93 -20.48
N SER A 289 16.69 -5.23 -20.71
CA SER A 289 16.61 -5.90 -22.01
C SER A 289 15.21 -6.22 -22.54
N VAL A 290 14.13 -5.61 -22.04
CA VAL A 290 12.75 -5.89 -22.55
C VAL A 290 12.00 -4.64 -23.02
N VAL A 291 12.53 -3.44 -22.80
CA VAL A 291 11.89 -2.20 -23.27
C VAL A 291 12.45 -1.74 -24.63
N GLU A 292 13.61 -2.23 -25.06
CA GLU A 292 14.26 -1.78 -26.30
C GLU A 292 13.58 -2.25 -27.60
N GLU A 293 12.57 -3.13 -27.55
CA GLU A 293 11.94 -3.71 -28.75
C GLU A 293 10.41 -3.57 -28.80
N ARG A 294 9.87 -2.47 -28.26
CA ARG A 294 8.50 -2.05 -28.58
C ARG A 294 8.54 -0.69 -29.26
N SER A 295 8.29 -0.65 -30.56
CA SER A 295 7.88 0.58 -31.23
C SER A 295 6.79 1.25 -30.37
N PRO A 296 6.88 2.56 -30.11
CA PRO A 296 5.84 3.25 -29.37
C PRO A 296 4.51 2.98 -30.06
N LEU A 297 3.50 2.55 -29.28
CA LEU A 297 2.13 2.52 -29.76
C LEU A 297 1.84 3.90 -30.38
N PRO A 298 1.30 3.96 -31.61
CA PRO A 298 0.99 5.24 -32.23
C PRO A 298 0.10 6.02 -31.27
N ALA A 299 0.47 7.28 -31.01
CA ALA A 299 -0.34 8.16 -30.19
C ALA A 299 -1.78 8.14 -30.71
N PRO A 300 -2.81 8.08 -29.84
CA PRO A 300 -4.17 8.20 -30.29
C PRO A 300 -4.29 9.50 -31.06
N THR A 301 -4.67 9.41 -32.33
CA THR A 301 -4.92 10.56 -33.18
C THR A 301 -5.97 11.43 -32.48
N PRO A 302 -5.71 12.71 -32.21
CA PRO A 302 -6.73 13.56 -31.62
C PRO A 302 -7.88 13.66 -32.63
N SER A 303 -9.01 13.02 -32.33
CA SER A 303 -10.27 13.32 -32.99
C SER A 303 -10.67 14.72 -32.55
N LEU A 304 -10.58 15.67 -33.48
CA LEU A 304 -10.88 17.08 -33.30
C LEU A 304 -12.39 17.39 -33.13
N GLU A 305 -13.18 16.45 -32.62
CA GLU A 305 -14.63 16.61 -32.49
C GLU A 305 -15.14 15.96 -31.19
N SER A 306 -15.00 16.63 -30.04
CA SER A 306 -15.93 16.43 -28.91
C SER A 306 -15.80 17.43 -27.74
N ILE A 307 -15.16 18.58 -27.90
CA ILE A 307 -15.33 19.68 -26.94
C ILE A 307 -15.85 20.89 -27.70
N ALA A 308 -17.17 20.89 -27.88
CA ALA A 308 -17.91 22.11 -28.10
C ALA A 308 -17.74 22.99 -26.86
N GLU A 309 -16.83 23.96 -26.95
CA GLU A 309 -16.82 25.11 -26.05
C GLU A 309 -18.10 25.91 -26.27
N ILE A 310 -18.95 25.88 -25.25
CA ILE A 310 -20.12 26.75 -25.12
C ILE A 310 -19.61 28.13 -24.64
N THR A 311 -19.76 29.12 -25.52
CA THR A 311 -19.93 30.59 -25.28
C THR A 311 -18.75 31.39 -24.68
N THR A 312 -18.43 32.62 -25.07
CA THR A 312 -19.08 33.63 -25.93
C THR A 312 -18.05 34.72 -26.28
N LYS A 313 -18.19 35.28 -27.49
CA LYS A 313 -17.52 36.50 -27.98
C LYS A 313 -17.67 37.68 -27.01
N ALA A 314 -16.59 38.44 -26.83
CA ALA A 314 -16.65 39.90 -26.69
C ALA A 314 -15.65 40.51 -27.69
N LYS A 315 -16.20 41.19 -28.71
CA LYS A 315 -15.46 42.09 -29.59
C LYS A 315 -15.05 43.33 -28.79
N SER A 316 -13.79 43.73 -28.91
CA SER A 316 -13.36 45.11 -28.64
C SER A 316 -13.29 45.84 -29.99
N ASP A 317 -14.19 46.79 -30.21
CA ASP A 317 -13.98 47.87 -31.17
C ASP A 317 -13.56 49.11 -30.36
N SER A 318 -12.50 49.78 -30.84
CA SER A 318 -12.03 51.16 -30.59
C SER A 318 -12.26 51.82 -29.23
#